data_AF-A0A960FYT4-F1
#
_entry.id   AF-A0A960FYT4-F1
#
_cell.length_a   1.000
_cell.length_b   1.000
_cell.length_c   1.000
_cell.angle_alpha   90.00
_cell.angle_beta   90.00
_cell.angle_gamma   90.00
#
_symmetry.space_group_name_H-M   'P 1'
#
loop_
_entity.id
_entity.type
_entity.pdbx_description
1 polymer ?
#
loop_
_entity_poly.entity_id
_entity_poly.type
_entity_poly.pdbx_seq_one_letter_code
_entity_poly.pdbx_strand_id
1 'polypeptide(L)'
;RAQPVPTATMASRAQHRESGGAGPAEGALMGKKAKPSKTQVGPDARVTGDAVLSGEAQVLDHGRVSGRSQVGEQACIKDEARVAGQAEVREQAVISGNAWVYENALVKGTAHITDNACIFGDAVVSGATTIGGAANVGPRARVKQSDHVVVYAPAAISVKRVDPRTHDGPAVWTAYRTRKDGVRVMLGRRPKKVSEAPKELLKLITWTKV
;
A
#
# COMPACT_ATOMS: atom_id res chain seq x y z
N ARG A 1 -54.59 -53.26 -7.11
CA ARG A 1 -54.20 -52.07 -6.32
C ARG A 1 -52.78 -52.32 -5.84
N ALA A 2 -51.90 -51.34 -6.06
CA ALA A 2 -50.45 -51.50 -6.22
C ALA A 2 -49.69 -52.13 -5.04
N GLN A 3 -48.70 -52.98 -5.37
CA GLN A 3 -47.56 -53.29 -4.52
C GLN A 3 -46.58 -52.11 -4.54
N PRO A 4 -45.93 -51.75 -3.42
CA PRO A 4 -44.89 -50.74 -3.43
C PRO A 4 -43.59 -51.27 -4.07
N VAL A 5 -43.04 -50.43 -4.94
CA VAL A 5 -41.84 -50.61 -5.76
C VAL A 5 -40.56 -50.42 -4.90
N PRO A 6 -39.49 -51.20 -5.08
CA PRO A 6 -38.25 -51.04 -4.33
C PRO A 6 -37.47 -49.80 -4.80
N THR A 7 -37.03 -48.95 -3.87
CA THR A 7 -36.12 -47.84 -4.19
C THR A 7 -34.68 -48.35 -4.19
N ALA A 8 -34.16 -48.57 -5.39
CA ALA A 8 -32.74 -48.85 -5.61
C ALA A 8 -31.91 -47.58 -5.35
N THR A 9 -30.98 -47.64 -4.40
CA THR A 9 -29.86 -46.69 -4.30
C THR A 9 -28.79 -47.15 -5.27
N MET A 10 -28.78 -46.59 -6.49
CA MET A 10 -27.70 -46.78 -7.46
C MET A 10 -26.83 -45.52 -7.54
N ALA A 11 -25.62 -45.70 -7.02
CA ALA A 11 -24.31 -45.22 -7.48
C ALA A 11 -24.22 -43.93 -8.33
N SER A 12 -23.32 -43.03 -7.92
CA SER A 12 -22.37 -42.44 -8.87
C SER A 12 -21.14 -41.87 -8.16
N ARG A 13 -20.00 -42.40 -8.57
CA ARG A 13 -18.63 -42.04 -8.23
C ARG A 13 -18.29 -40.69 -8.89
N ALA A 14 -17.79 -39.72 -8.12
CA ALA A 14 -17.09 -38.56 -8.67
C ALA A 14 -15.73 -38.43 -7.98
N GLN A 15 -14.69 -38.85 -8.71
CA GLN A 15 -13.32 -38.39 -8.56
C GLN A 15 -13.23 -36.92 -9.03
N HIS A 16 -12.10 -36.27 -8.72
CA HIS A 16 -11.65 -34.94 -9.18
C HIS A 16 -12.27 -33.73 -8.44
N ARG A 17 -11.50 -32.74 -7.96
CA ARG A 17 -10.35 -32.09 -8.62
C ARG A 17 -9.44 -31.45 -7.57
N GLU A 18 -8.14 -31.65 -7.72
CA GLU A 18 -7.11 -30.72 -7.27
C GLU A 18 -7.46 -29.32 -7.81
N SER A 19 -7.70 -28.35 -6.92
CA SER A 19 -7.85 -26.96 -7.34
C SER A 19 -6.44 -26.42 -7.61
N GLY A 20 -6.05 -26.52 -8.88
CA GLY A 20 -4.82 -25.97 -9.43
C GLY A 20 -4.61 -24.52 -9.01
N GLY A 21 -3.36 -24.21 -8.67
CA GLY A 21 -2.92 -22.83 -8.50
C GLY A 21 -3.33 -22.01 -9.72
N ALA A 22 -4.03 -20.91 -9.47
CA ALA A 22 -4.32 -19.93 -10.50
C ALA A 22 -2.98 -19.45 -11.06
N GLY A 23 -2.67 -19.88 -12.29
CA GLY A 23 -1.64 -19.26 -13.09
C GLY A 23 -1.98 -17.78 -13.33
N PRO A 24 -0.98 -16.96 -13.70
CA PRO A 24 -1.21 -15.54 -13.96
C PRO A 24 -2.35 -15.38 -14.98
N ALA A 25 -3.31 -14.51 -14.66
CA ALA A 25 -4.36 -14.13 -15.60
C ALA A 25 -3.72 -13.47 -16.85
N GLU A 26 -4.26 -13.75 -18.03
CA GLU A 26 -3.84 -13.14 -19.30
C GLU A 26 -3.71 -11.61 -19.13
N GLY A 27 -2.49 -11.08 -19.31
CA GLY A 27 -2.19 -9.64 -19.20
C GLY A 27 -1.11 -9.28 -18.18
N ALA A 28 -0.91 -10.10 -17.14
CA ALA A 28 0.06 -9.82 -16.09
C ALA A 28 1.52 -10.04 -16.59
N LEU A 29 2.29 -8.96 -16.70
CA LEU A 29 3.74 -9.03 -16.89
C LEU A 29 4.41 -9.34 -15.55
N MET A 30 4.88 -10.58 -15.37
CA MET A 30 5.64 -11.04 -14.19
C MET A 30 7.15 -11.08 -14.51
N GLY A 31 7.97 -10.39 -13.70
CA GLY A 31 9.44 -10.47 -13.76
C GLY A 31 9.98 -11.87 -13.40
N LYS A 32 11.18 -12.21 -13.90
CA LYS A 32 11.77 -13.58 -13.91
C LYS A 32 12.10 -14.23 -12.55
N LYS A 33 11.55 -13.78 -11.42
CA LYS A 33 11.89 -14.30 -10.07
C LYS A 33 10.73 -14.39 -9.08
N ALA A 34 9.49 -14.62 -9.54
CA ALA A 34 8.41 -15.00 -8.64
C ALA A 34 8.60 -16.46 -8.20
N LYS A 35 8.90 -16.69 -6.91
CA LYS A 35 8.79 -18.03 -6.31
C LYS A 35 7.31 -18.45 -6.32
N PRO A 36 6.97 -19.75 -6.47
CA PRO A 36 5.59 -20.20 -6.36
C PRO A 36 5.09 -19.86 -4.97
N SER A 37 4.28 -18.83 -4.91
CA SER A 37 3.62 -18.31 -3.73
C SER A 37 2.16 -18.13 -4.11
N LYS A 38 1.24 -18.15 -3.13
CA LYS A 38 -0.20 -17.95 -3.36
C LYS A 38 -0.51 -16.49 -3.76
N THR A 39 0.45 -15.80 -4.35
CA THR A 39 0.35 -14.41 -4.74
C THR A 39 -0.61 -14.26 -5.91
N GLN A 40 -1.39 -13.20 -5.89
CA GLN A 40 -2.33 -12.88 -6.96
C GLN A 40 -1.86 -11.62 -7.67
N VAL A 41 -1.79 -11.67 -9.01
CA VAL A 41 -1.57 -10.49 -9.85
C VAL A 41 -2.76 -10.38 -10.80
N GLY A 42 -3.46 -9.25 -10.72
CA GLY A 42 -4.60 -8.94 -11.57
C GLY A 42 -4.20 -8.73 -13.03
N PRO A 43 -5.16 -8.77 -13.97
CA PRO A 43 -4.89 -8.69 -15.40
C PRO A 43 -4.22 -7.38 -15.83
N ASP A 44 -4.57 -6.26 -15.19
CA ASP A 44 -4.03 -4.94 -15.51
C ASP A 44 -2.88 -4.50 -14.60
N ALA A 45 -2.50 -5.35 -13.63
CA ALA A 45 -1.44 -5.09 -12.68
C ALA A 45 -0.06 -5.33 -13.32
N ARG A 46 0.95 -4.59 -12.85
CA ARG A 46 2.31 -4.65 -13.42
C ARG A 46 3.36 -4.93 -12.36
N VAL A 47 4.08 -6.04 -12.49
CA VAL A 47 5.18 -6.42 -11.60
C VAL A 47 6.46 -6.56 -12.41
N THR A 48 7.32 -5.55 -12.34
CA THR A 48 8.48 -5.40 -13.22
C THR A 48 9.80 -5.25 -12.44
N GLY A 49 10.94 -5.33 -13.13
CA GLY A 49 12.26 -5.27 -12.48
C GLY A 49 12.57 -6.51 -11.65
N ASP A 50 13.31 -6.32 -10.55
CA ASP A 50 13.70 -7.35 -9.58
C ASP A 50 12.70 -7.47 -8.41
N ALA A 51 11.46 -7.01 -8.60
CA ALA A 51 10.44 -7.03 -7.58
C ALA A 51 10.09 -8.46 -7.18
N VAL A 52 9.93 -8.69 -5.87
CA VAL A 52 9.60 -10.00 -5.33
C VAL A 52 8.22 -9.95 -4.68
N LEU A 53 7.32 -10.81 -5.16
CA LEU A 53 6.06 -11.13 -4.49
C LEU A 53 6.21 -12.44 -3.71
N SER A 54 5.65 -12.53 -2.51
CA SER A 54 5.66 -13.74 -1.69
C SER A 54 4.43 -13.87 -0.80
N GLY A 55 4.22 -15.05 -0.20
CA GLY A 55 3.06 -15.32 0.65
C GLY A 55 1.74 -15.36 -0.13
N GLU A 56 0.75 -14.63 0.37
CA GLU A 56 -0.59 -14.39 -0.17
C GLU A 56 -0.74 -12.95 -0.70
N ALA A 57 0.38 -12.28 -1.03
CA ALA A 57 0.37 -10.90 -1.48
C ALA A 57 -0.44 -10.71 -2.77
N GLN A 58 -1.16 -9.60 -2.86
CA GLN A 58 -2.05 -9.27 -3.98
C GLN A 58 -1.62 -7.96 -4.64
N VAL A 59 -1.51 -7.98 -5.96
CA VAL A 59 -1.38 -6.77 -6.79
C VAL A 59 -2.56 -6.77 -7.76
N LEU A 60 -3.52 -5.89 -7.55
CA LEU A 60 -4.81 -5.87 -8.25
C LEU A 60 -4.97 -4.56 -9.03
N ASP A 61 -6.03 -4.48 -9.83
CA ASP A 61 -6.38 -3.33 -10.67
C ASP A 61 -5.18 -2.86 -11.51
N HIS A 62 -4.84 -1.56 -11.49
CA HIS A 62 -3.68 -0.98 -12.17
C HIS A 62 -2.44 -0.87 -11.26
N GLY A 63 -2.40 -1.61 -10.14
CA GLY A 63 -1.34 -1.59 -9.16
C GLY A 63 0.02 -1.95 -9.77
N ARG A 64 1.08 -1.21 -9.37
CA ARG A 64 2.42 -1.35 -9.96
C ARG A 64 3.47 -1.63 -8.90
N VAL A 65 4.19 -2.72 -9.06
CA VAL A 65 5.33 -3.09 -8.23
C VAL A 65 6.58 -3.16 -9.11
N SER A 66 7.66 -2.50 -8.70
CA SER A 66 8.87 -2.35 -9.53
C SER A 66 10.15 -2.20 -8.71
N GLY A 67 11.31 -2.16 -9.38
CA GLY A 67 12.61 -2.01 -8.72
C GLY A 67 13.05 -3.30 -8.02
N ARG A 68 13.70 -3.18 -6.85
CA ARG A 68 14.05 -4.28 -5.94
C ARG A 68 13.09 -4.36 -4.74
N SER A 69 11.84 -3.95 -4.95
CA SER A 69 10.83 -3.94 -3.88
C SER A 69 10.39 -5.36 -3.50
N GLN A 70 9.91 -5.50 -2.27
CA GLN A 70 9.43 -6.77 -1.72
C GLN A 70 8.02 -6.57 -1.20
N VAL A 71 7.06 -7.33 -1.75
CA VAL A 71 5.68 -7.34 -1.29
C VAL A 71 5.34 -8.77 -0.86
N GLY A 72 4.98 -8.95 0.40
CA GLY A 72 4.88 -10.28 1.01
C GLY A 72 3.67 -10.47 1.90
N GLU A 73 3.56 -11.69 2.42
CA GLU A 73 2.55 -12.06 3.42
C GLU A 73 1.13 -11.81 2.91
N GLN A 74 0.31 -10.95 3.53
CA GLN A 74 -1.06 -10.65 3.11
C GLN A 74 -1.21 -9.22 2.57
N ALA A 75 -0.11 -8.60 2.12
CA ALA A 75 -0.13 -7.23 1.63
C ALA A 75 -0.95 -7.10 0.33
N CYS A 76 -1.68 -6.00 0.20
CA CYS A 76 -2.53 -5.71 -0.95
C CYS A 76 -2.15 -4.37 -1.59
N ILE A 77 -1.79 -4.39 -2.86
CA ILE A 77 -1.52 -3.21 -3.70
C ILE A 77 -2.62 -3.15 -4.76
N LYS A 78 -3.37 -2.06 -4.84
CA LYS A 78 -4.52 -1.96 -5.75
C LYS A 78 -4.76 -0.54 -6.25
N ASP A 79 -5.81 -0.33 -7.03
CA ASP A 79 -6.07 0.92 -7.77
C ASP A 79 -4.87 1.33 -8.66
N GLU A 80 -4.35 2.55 -8.54
CA GLU A 80 -3.18 3.07 -9.27
C GLU A 80 -1.90 3.11 -8.40
N ALA A 81 -1.92 2.40 -7.27
CA ALA A 81 -0.84 2.45 -6.27
C ALA A 81 0.49 1.94 -6.84
N ARG A 82 1.59 2.52 -6.33
CA ARG A 82 2.95 2.22 -6.79
C ARG A 82 3.86 1.83 -5.64
N VAL A 83 4.56 0.71 -5.81
CA VAL A 83 5.66 0.27 -4.94
C VAL A 83 6.94 0.17 -5.78
N ALA A 84 8.00 0.84 -5.37
CA ALA A 84 9.25 0.91 -6.14
C ALA A 84 10.50 0.98 -5.24
N GLY A 85 11.69 1.05 -5.84
CA GLY A 85 12.94 1.16 -5.09
C GLY A 85 13.32 -0.14 -4.38
N GLN A 86 13.68 -0.06 -3.10
CA GLN A 86 13.92 -1.19 -2.19
C GLN A 86 12.81 -1.29 -1.12
N ALA A 87 11.63 -0.73 -1.40
CA ALA A 87 10.55 -0.69 -0.42
C ALA A 87 10.06 -2.09 -0.05
N GLU A 88 9.66 -2.25 1.21
CA GLU A 88 9.10 -3.49 1.75
C GLU A 88 7.66 -3.23 2.21
N VAL A 89 6.72 -4.02 1.69
CA VAL A 89 5.31 -4.00 2.11
C VAL A 89 4.92 -5.43 2.53
N ARG A 90 4.50 -5.60 3.78
CA ARG A 90 4.24 -6.94 4.34
C ARG A 90 3.09 -6.92 5.35
N GLU A 91 2.87 -8.05 6.01
CA GLU A 91 1.77 -8.29 6.93
C GLU A 91 0.43 -8.05 6.21
N GLN A 92 -0.49 -7.26 6.76
CA GLN A 92 -1.82 -6.99 6.21
C GLN A 92 -1.93 -5.55 5.65
N ALA A 93 -0.81 -4.97 5.22
CA ALA A 93 -0.79 -3.60 4.75
C ALA A 93 -1.52 -3.44 3.41
N VAL A 94 -2.30 -2.36 3.28
CA VAL A 94 -3.05 -2.03 2.07
C VAL A 94 -2.54 -0.72 1.51
N ILE A 95 -2.12 -0.73 0.24
CA ILE A 95 -1.73 0.46 -0.52
C ILE A 95 -2.73 0.63 -1.68
N SER A 96 -3.44 1.75 -1.70
CA SER A 96 -4.55 2.03 -2.61
C SER A 96 -4.52 3.47 -3.13
N GLY A 97 -5.49 3.86 -3.97
CA GLY A 97 -5.51 5.16 -4.64
C GLY A 97 -4.34 5.35 -5.60
N ASN A 98 -3.73 6.54 -5.60
CA ASN A 98 -2.50 6.88 -6.30
C ASN A 98 -1.26 6.87 -5.37
N ALA A 99 -1.33 6.16 -4.24
CA ALA A 99 -0.27 6.20 -3.23
C ALA A 99 1.05 5.64 -3.78
N TRP A 100 2.17 6.16 -3.27
CA TRP A 100 3.50 5.77 -3.71
C TRP A 100 4.41 5.44 -2.53
N VAL A 101 4.84 4.19 -2.45
CA VAL A 101 5.85 3.70 -1.50
C VAL A 101 7.14 3.40 -2.25
N TYR A 102 8.24 4.06 -1.90
CA TYR A 102 9.50 3.91 -2.65
C TYR A 102 10.74 4.16 -1.78
N GLU A 103 11.93 4.13 -2.39
CA GLU A 103 13.23 4.13 -1.68
C GLU A 103 13.34 2.93 -0.74
N ASN A 104 13.69 3.10 0.55
CA ASN A 104 13.87 2.01 1.52
C ASN A 104 12.68 1.90 2.49
N ALA A 105 11.52 2.43 2.11
CA ALA A 105 10.39 2.54 3.02
C ALA A 105 9.87 1.16 3.44
N LEU A 106 9.48 1.04 4.70
CA LEU A 106 8.88 -0.16 5.27
C LEU A 106 7.43 0.13 5.71
N VAL A 107 6.48 -0.56 5.10
CA VAL A 107 5.06 -0.53 5.49
C VAL A 107 4.63 -1.93 5.95
N LYS A 108 4.06 -2.03 7.15
CA LYS A 108 3.64 -3.30 7.75
C LYS A 108 2.47 -3.13 8.71
N GLY A 109 2.05 -4.18 9.40
CA GLY A 109 0.83 -4.22 10.20
C GLY A 109 -0.41 -4.20 9.32
N THR A 110 -1.48 -3.63 9.84
CA THR A 110 -2.74 -3.36 9.14
C THR A 110 -2.78 -1.92 8.61
N ALA A 111 -1.63 -1.37 8.22
CA ALA A 111 -1.52 0.01 7.75
C ALA A 111 -2.26 0.19 6.42
N HIS A 112 -3.00 1.28 6.30
CA HIS A 112 -3.73 1.65 5.08
C HIS A 112 -3.19 2.96 4.54
N ILE A 113 -2.52 2.91 3.38
CA ILE A 113 -1.98 4.07 2.67
C ILE A 113 -2.83 4.29 1.42
N THR A 114 -3.35 5.50 1.23
CA THR A 114 -4.33 5.80 0.18
C THR A 114 -4.15 7.20 -0.42
N ASP A 115 -5.03 7.57 -1.34
CA ASP A 115 -5.07 8.86 -2.04
C ASP A 115 -3.75 9.15 -2.78
N ASN A 116 -3.11 10.30 -2.58
CA ASN A 116 -1.83 10.66 -3.22
C ASN A 116 -0.66 10.61 -2.21
N ALA A 117 -0.77 9.82 -1.14
CA ALA A 117 0.24 9.76 -0.10
C ALA A 117 1.57 9.16 -0.62
N CYS A 118 2.68 9.75 -0.22
CA CYS A 118 4.04 9.34 -0.55
C CYS A 118 4.79 8.92 0.70
N ILE A 119 5.26 7.66 0.74
CA ILE A 119 6.10 7.11 1.82
C ILE A 119 7.48 6.80 1.24
N PHE A 120 8.54 7.38 1.83
CA PHE A 120 9.88 7.36 1.22
C PHE A 120 11.04 7.47 2.22
N GLY A 121 12.26 7.36 1.70
CA GLY A 121 13.51 7.15 2.45
C GLY A 121 13.45 5.89 3.30
N ASP A 122 13.96 5.96 4.51
CA ASP A 122 13.96 4.89 5.52
C ASP A 122 12.73 4.99 6.47
N ALA A 123 11.60 5.52 5.97
CA ALA A 123 10.38 5.64 6.75
C ALA A 123 9.82 4.26 7.16
N VAL A 124 9.28 4.17 8.37
CA VAL A 124 8.63 2.98 8.91
C VAL A 124 7.20 3.31 9.31
N VAL A 125 6.22 2.70 8.64
CA VAL A 125 4.80 2.77 8.96
C VAL A 125 4.34 1.40 9.43
N SER A 126 3.67 1.30 10.59
CA SER A 126 3.25 0.02 11.15
C SER A 126 1.98 0.07 11.99
N GLY A 127 1.39 -1.09 12.28
CA GLY A 127 0.10 -1.22 12.96
C GLY A 127 -1.06 -0.67 12.12
N ALA A 128 -2.28 -0.61 12.69
CA ALA A 128 -3.45 0.03 12.09
C ALA A 128 -3.30 1.57 12.03
N THR A 129 -2.47 2.03 11.11
CA THR A 129 -2.31 3.45 10.76
C THR A 129 -3.05 3.74 9.46
N THR A 130 -3.68 4.91 9.33
CA THR A 130 -4.29 5.36 8.07
C THR A 130 -3.60 6.63 7.58
N ILE A 131 -3.01 6.59 6.39
CA ILE A 131 -2.32 7.72 5.75
C ILE A 131 -2.99 8.01 4.40
N GLY A 132 -3.50 9.22 4.22
CA GLY A 132 -4.22 9.62 3.00
C GLY A 132 -3.88 11.05 2.57
N GLY A 133 -4.73 11.64 1.73
CA GLY A 133 -4.54 12.95 1.12
C GLY A 133 -3.24 13.05 0.30
N ALA A 134 -2.58 14.21 0.36
CA ALA A 134 -1.29 14.47 -0.29
C ALA A 134 -0.10 14.36 0.69
N ALA A 135 -0.15 13.42 1.63
CA ALA A 135 0.84 13.30 2.69
C ALA A 135 2.24 12.91 2.18
N ASN A 136 3.28 13.59 2.64
CA ASN A 136 4.68 13.20 2.47
C ASN A 136 5.27 12.68 3.79
N VAL A 137 5.48 11.36 3.89
CA VAL A 137 6.09 10.70 5.05
C VAL A 137 7.52 10.28 4.69
N GLY A 138 8.46 11.12 5.10
CA GLY A 138 9.83 11.12 4.61
C GLY A 138 10.85 10.48 5.55
N PRO A 139 12.15 10.81 5.37
CA PRO A 139 13.15 9.78 5.14
C PRO A 139 13.58 8.95 6.34
N ARG A 140 13.11 9.26 7.55
CA ARG A 140 13.37 8.47 8.77
C ARG A 140 12.15 8.43 9.70
N ALA A 141 10.97 8.77 9.18
CA ALA A 141 9.74 8.82 9.95
C ALA A 141 9.43 7.47 10.57
N ARG A 142 8.83 7.47 11.77
CA ARG A 142 8.34 6.26 12.43
C ARG A 142 6.91 6.50 12.88
N VAL A 143 5.96 5.88 12.19
CA VAL A 143 4.51 6.04 12.39
C VAL A 143 3.91 4.70 12.84
N LYS A 144 3.20 4.66 13.97
CA LYS A 144 2.62 3.42 14.53
C LYS A 144 1.20 3.64 15.10
N GLN A 145 0.37 2.59 15.10
CA GLN A 145 -1.04 2.59 15.57
C GLN A 145 -1.29 3.12 16.98
N SER A 146 -0.32 3.01 17.91
CA SER A 146 -0.45 3.65 19.23
C SER A 146 -0.58 5.18 19.17
N ASP A 147 -0.40 5.77 17.98
CA ASP A 147 -0.25 7.21 17.79
C ASP A 147 -1.40 7.86 16.99
N HIS A 148 -2.51 7.15 16.66
CA HIS A 148 -3.68 7.64 15.89
C HIS A 148 -3.32 8.74 14.85
N VAL A 149 -2.43 8.40 13.91
CA VAL A 149 -1.92 9.38 12.95
C VAL A 149 -2.81 9.34 11.72
N VAL A 150 -3.72 10.31 11.61
CA VAL A 150 -4.41 10.59 10.34
C VAL A 150 -3.73 11.79 9.69
N VAL A 151 -2.86 11.52 8.71
CA VAL A 151 -2.21 12.60 7.96
C VAL A 151 -3.18 13.08 6.89
N TYR A 152 -4.03 14.05 7.23
CA TYR A 152 -4.77 14.81 6.23
C TYR A 152 -3.95 16.02 5.81
N ALA A 153 -3.36 15.96 4.62
CA ALA A 153 -2.95 17.18 3.92
C ALA A 153 -4.17 17.65 3.11
N PRO A 154 -4.91 18.70 3.54
CA PRO A 154 -6.01 19.21 2.73
C PRO A 154 -5.46 19.66 1.36
N ALA A 155 -6.18 19.30 0.30
CA ALA A 155 -5.85 19.58 -1.10
C ALA A 155 -5.69 21.08 -1.45
N ALA A 156 -5.83 21.99 -0.49
CA ALA A 156 -5.94 23.44 -0.69
C ALA A 156 -4.76 24.27 -0.11
N ILE A 157 -3.54 23.74 -0.11
CA ILE A 157 -2.33 24.60 -0.15
C ILE A 157 -1.61 24.30 -1.47
N SER A 158 -2.27 24.69 -2.56
CA SER A 158 -1.77 24.59 -3.94
C SER A 158 -0.54 25.48 -4.13
N VAL A 159 0.60 24.87 -4.48
CA VAL A 159 1.71 25.57 -5.15
C VAL A 159 1.67 25.19 -6.63
N LYS A 160 1.64 26.22 -7.49
CA LYS A 160 1.34 26.13 -8.92
C LYS A 160 2.29 25.21 -9.71
N ARG A 161 1.68 24.47 -10.66
CA ARG A 161 2.22 23.70 -11.81
C ARG A 161 3.26 22.61 -11.49
N VAL A 162 3.01 21.39 -11.97
CA VAL A 162 3.83 20.20 -11.69
C VAL A 162 4.18 19.51 -13.00
N ASP A 163 5.47 19.19 -13.17
CA ASP A 163 5.94 18.25 -14.20
C ASP A 163 5.86 16.83 -13.63
N PRO A 164 5.03 15.93 -14.19
CA PRO A 164 4.89 14.55 -13.72
C PRO A 164 6.17 13.70 -13.86
N ARG A 165 7.23 14.22 -14.50
CA ARG A 165 8.53 13.53 -14.67
C ARG A 165 9.53 13.83 -13.55
N THR A 166 9.40 14.98 -12.89
CA THR A 166 10.16 15.26 -11.68
C THR A 166 9.38 14.67 -10.51
N HIS A 167 9.99 13.74 -9.78
CA HIS A 167 9.35 13.13 -8.61
C HIS A 167 8.99 14.18 -7.52
N ASP A 168 9.45 15.43 -7.68
CA ASP A 168 8.99 16.61 -6.97
C ASP A 168 7.57 17.01 -7.42
N GLY A 169 6.57 16.40 -6.79
CA GLY A 169 5.20 16.92 -6.80
C GLY A 169 5.12 18.35 -6.21
N PRO A 170 3.92 18.96 -6.19
CA PRO A 170 3.77 20.30 -5.64
C PRO A 170 4.28 20.31 -4.20
N ALA A 171 4.93 21.41 -3.80
CA ALA A 171 5.42 21.58 -2.45
C ALA A 171 4.24 21.72 -1.47
N VAL A 172 3.61 20.61 -1.13
CA VAL A 172 2.48 20.53 -0.22
C VAL A 172 3.02 20.47 1.20
N TRP A 173 2.43 21.28 2.08
CA TRP A 173 2.70 21.15 3.50
C TRP A 173 2.08 19.87 4.04
N THR A 174 2.91 19.02 4.63
CA THR A 174 2.47 17.85 5.40
C THR A 174 2.94 18.02 6.81
N ALA A 175 2.11 17.71 7.79
CA ALA A 175 2.59 17.57 9.14
C ALA A 175 1.91 16.38 9.83
N TYR A 176 2.67 15.69 10.69
CA TYR A 176 2.25 14.45 11.34
C TYR A 176 2.97 14.30 12.68
N ARG A 177 2.42 13.49 13.59
CA ARG A 177 3.01 13.24 14.91
C ARG A 177 3.73 11.90 14.92
N THR A 178 4.82 11.83 15.67
CA THR A 178 5.64 10.62 15.87
C THR A 178 6.03 10.54 17.35
N ARG A 179 6.04 9.35 17.96
CA ARG A 179 6.37 9.20 19.39
C ARG A 179 7.80 9.62 19.76
N LYS A 180 8.79 9.24 18.95
CA LYS A 180 10.22 9.52 19.25
C LYS A 180 10.56 11.01 19.10
N ASP A 181 9.84 11.65 18.20
CA ASP A 181 10.36 12.75 17.41
C ASP A 181 9.39 13.96 17.45
N GLY A 182 8.20 13.78 18.05
CA GLY A 182 7.18 14.82 18.19
C GLY A 182 6.46 15.12 16.87
N VAL A 183 6.05 16.37 16.70
CA VAL A 183 5.45 16.86 15.44
C VAL A 183 6.54 17.03 14.38
N ARG A 184 6.30 16.45 13.22
CA ARG A 184 7.12 16.57 12.01
C ARG A 184 6.36 17.39 10.98
N VAL A 185 7.11 18.23 10.26
CA VAL A 185 6.57 19.09 9.19
C VAL A 185 7.44 18.92 7.96
N MET A 186 6.79 18.81 6.81
CA MET A 186 7.40 18.67 5.49
C MET A 186 6.81 19.73 4.57
N LEU A 187 7.63 20.25 3.67
CA LEU A 187 7.19 21.02 2.49
C LEU A 187 7.63 20.25 1.25
N GLY A 188 6.67 19.59 0.58
CA GLY A 188 6.98 18.53 -0.37
C GLY A 188 7.81 17.43 0.31
N ARG A 189 8.99 17.13 -0.24
CA ARG A 189 9.91 16.12 0.29
C ARG A 189 10.94 16.66 1.29
N ARG A 190 10.89 17.96 1.64
CA ARG A 190 11.89 18.62 2.48
C ARG A 190 11.41 18.75 3.92
N PRO A 191 12.13 18.20 4.92
CA PRO A 191 11.84 18.44 6.33
C PRO A 191 11.95 19.92 6.68
N LYS A 192 11.00 20.41 7.49
CA LYS A 192 10.91 21.80 7.94
C LYS A 192 10.78 21.88 9.45
N LYS A 193 11.19 23.02 10.04
CA LYS A 193 10.93 23.29 11.45
C LYS A 193 9.42 23.47 11.68
N VAL A 194 8.93 23.06 12.84
CA VAL A 194 7.51 23.25 13.22
C VAL A 194 7.12 24.72 13.17
N SER A 195 8.02 25.64 13.54
CA SER A 195 7.83 27.09 13.50
C SER A 195 7.66 27.67 12.09
N GLU A 196 8.08 26.93 11.05
CA GLU A 196 7.93 27.35 9.64
C GLU A 196 6.56 26.96 9.06
N ALA A 197 5.82 26.07 9.73
CA ALA A 197 4.56 25.56 9.20
C ALA A 197 3.42 26.58 9.32
N PRO A 198 2.45 26.59 8.38
CA PRO A 198 1.22 27.36 8.53
C PRO A 198 0.49 27.01 9.83
N LYS A 199 0.03 28.01 10.59
CA LYS A 199 -0.66 27.80 11.87
C LYS A 199 -1.91 26.91 11.73
N GLU A 200 -2.64 27.04 10.63
CA GLU A 200 -3.83 26.22 10.35
C GLU A 200 -3.50 24.73 10.22
N LEU A 201 -2.35 24.39 9.63
CA LEU A 201 -1.86 23.02 9.55
C LEU A 201 -1.54 22.46 10.95
N LEU A 202 -0.89 23.26 11.80
CA LEU A 202 -0.53 22.84 13.15
C LEU A 202 -1.77 22.63 14.02
N LYS A 203 -2.83 23.43 13.83
CA LYS A 203 -4.11 23.22 14.51
C LYS A 203 -4.65 21.82 14.21
N LEU A 204 -4.68 21.38 12.94
CA LEU A 204 -5.20 20.05 12.57
C LEU A 204 -4.53 18.90 13.34
N ILE A 205 -3.25 19.02 13.67
CA ILE A 205 -2.48 18.00 14.42
C ILE A 205 -2.78 18.03 15.92
N THR A 206 -3.19 19.18 16.46
CA THR A 206 -3.53 19.29 17.88
C THR A 206 -4.88 18.64 18.21
N TRP A 207 -5.80 18.52 17.24
CA TRP A 207 -7.13 17.94 17.42
C TRP A 207 -7.18 16.41 17.29
N THR A 208 -6.14 15.79 16.74
CA THR A 208 -6.03 14.33 16.70
C THR A 208 -5.59 13.85 18.09
N LYS A 209 -6.54 13.29 18.86
CA LYS A 209 -6.25 12.65 20.16
C LYS A 209 -5.39 11.39 19.93
N VAL A 210 -4.41 11.20 20.81
CA VAL A 210 -3.64 9.96 20.98
C VAL A 210 -4.54 8.92 21.63
#